data_AF-A0A6C0BNM5-F1
#
_entry.id   AF-A0A6C0BNM5-F1
#
_cell.length_a   1.000
_cell.length_b   1.000
_cell.length_c   1.000
_cell.angle_alpha   90.00
_cell.angle_beta   90.00
_cell.angle_gamma   90.00
#
_symmetry.space_group_name_H-M   'P 1'
#
loop_
_entity.id
_entity.type
_entity.pdbx_description
1 polymer ?
#
loop_
_entity_poly.entity_id
_entity_poly.type
_entity_poly.pdbx_seq_one_letter_code
_entity_poly.pdbx_strand_id
1 'polypeptide(L)'
;MKRDYDWSSIVHKVEIVDKQPTLPPGTIETEYEKAPMKVSWIPADVPVTKENLLKHLETTEEERRRIWTIDQREPEWLRHRLGRLSGSKVGSAADHNKYESSQRLIHKWLYVPQKDNYAMKWGRDHEDEARESYRMMRINQFANGKYPIEFEPPPKYLDPDYQTITDVVPVDPNEISDKPYTNTIEVRGLVVHPTIPWFGYSSDGEVTETDDHGLLEIKCPQKKPYPEIPWSYYDQIQFGMFNFGLKWCDFFAWTPTQTSLHRFAFNEDYWNHDLFPKLEDFYMNRFLPEAIVAIEKERAWDPSTAKFTKKLHI
;
A
#
# COMPACT_ATOMS: atom_id res chain seq x y z
N MET A 1 9.14 12.91 -21.68
CA MET A 1 7.85 13.39 -22.25
C MET A 1 6.94 13.69 -21.06
N LYS A 2 6.51 14.94 -20.87
CA LYS A 2 5.56 15.31 -19.81
C LYS A 2 4.26 14.54 -20.05
N ARG A 3 3.73 13.83 -19.05
CA ARG A 3 2.42 13.18 -19.14
C ARG A 3 1.46 13.94 -18.24
N ASP A 4 0.51 14.63 -18.86
CA ASP A 4 -0.68 15.14 -18.20
C ASP A 4 -1.66 13.97 -18.10
N TYR A 5 -1.80 13.42 -16.91
CA TYR A 5 -2.82 12.42 -16.61
C TYR A 5 -4.14 13.16 -16.39
N ASP A 6 -5.16 12.84 -17.21
CA ASP A 6 -6.50 13.38 -17.02
C ASP A 6 -7.20 12.64 -15.87
N TRP A 7 -7.04 13.17 -14.66
CA TRP A 7 -7.67 12.65 -13.46
C TRP A 7 -9.16 13.02 -13.35
N SER A 8 -9.70 13.86 -14.25
CA SER A 8 -11.03 14.44 -14.10
C SER A 8 -12.17 13.45 -14.26
N SER A 9 -11.94 12.30 -14.89
CA SER A 9 -12.91 11.21 -15.04
C SER A 9 -13.03 10.29 -13.81
N ILE A 10 -12.07 10.33 -12.88
CA ILE A 10 -12.00 9.42 -11.72
C ILE A 10 -12.49 10.10 -10.42
N VAL A 11 -12.65 11.43 -10.41
CA VAL A 11 -13.12 12.15 -9.23
C VAL A 11 -14.65 12.17 -9.18
N HIS A 12 -15.25 11.19 -8.52
CA HIS A 12 -16.60 11.38 -7.99
C HIS A 12 -16.54 12.47 -6.91
N LYS A 13 -17.39 13.50 -7.04
CA LYS A 13 -17.58 14.51 -6.01
C LYS A 13 -18.12 13.84 -4.75
N VAL A 14 -17.25 13.62 -3.75
CA VAL A 14 -17.64 13.13 -2.44
C VAL A 14 -18.27 14.30 -1.67
N GLU A 15 -19.60 14.27 -1.50
CA GLU A 15 -20.27 15.11 -0.49
C GLU A 15 -20.00 14.51 0.89
N ILE A 16 -19.26 15.23 1.73
CA ILE A 16 -19.02 14.86 3.12
C ILE A 16 -20.35 14.99 3.87
N VAL A 17 -21.03 13.88 4.10
CA VAL A 17 -22.21 13.84 4.99
C VAL A 17 -21.71 13.69 6.42
N ASP A 18 -21.81 14.78 7.18
CA ASP A 18 -21.47 14.82 8.60
C ASP A 18 -22.48 13.98 9.41
N LYS A 19 -22.16 12.70 9.64
CA LYS A 19 -22.85 11.85 10.61
C LYS A 19 -21.95 11.65 11.81
N GLN A 20 -22.40 12.15 12.96
CA GLN A 20 -21.74 11.91 14.24
C GLN A 20 -21.75 10.40 14.56
N PRO A 21 -20.57 9.76 14.75
CA PRO A 21 -20.53 8.36 15.14
C PRO A 21 -20.73 8.21 16.65
N THR A 22 -21.67 7.34 17.04
CA THR A 22 -21.80 6.85 18.42
C THR A 22 -20.88 5.64 18.62
N LEU A 23 -19.98 5.72 19.60
CA LEU A 23 -19.09 4.61 19.99
C LEU A 23 -19.88 3.45 20.63
N PRO A 24 -19.60 2.18 20.29
CA PRO A 24 -20.17 1.04 21.00
C PRO A 24 -19.56 0.91 22.41
N PRO A 25 -20.35 0.58 23.45
CA PRO A 25 -19.86 0.46 24.81
C PRO A 25 -19.09 -0.85 25.01
N GLY A 26 -17.86 -0.76 25.50
CA GLY A 26 -17.04 -1.92 25.87
C GLY A 26 -15.55 -1.75 25.57
N THR A 27 -14.92 -0.71 26.09
CA THR A 27 -13.46 -0.55 26.04
C THR A 27 -12.80 -1.38 27.15
N ILE A 28 -11.99 -2.35 26.75
CA ILE A 28 -11.08 -3.08 27.64
C ILE A 28 -9.96 -2.11 28.04
N GLU A 29 -9.84 -1.82 29.33
CA GLU A 29 -8.66 -1.13 29.88
C GLU A 29 -7.46 -2.07 29.82
N THR A 30 -6.48 -1.76 28.96
CA THR A 30 -5.14 -2.35 29.05
C THR A 30 -4.14 -1.25 29.43
N GLU A 31 -3.25 -1.55 30.37
CA GLU A 31 -2.22 -0.64 30.89
C GLU A 31 -1.24 -0.19 29.79
N TYR A 32 -1.16 1.13 29.54
CA TYR A 32 -0.21 1.73 28.59
C TYR A 32 0.63 2.84 29.25
N GLU A 33 1.81 2.51 29.77
CA GLU A 33 2.79 3.52 30.20
C GLU A 33 4.22 3.07 29.88
N LYS A 34 4.71 3.26 28.63
CA LYS A 34 6.16 3.30 28.33
C LYS A 34 6.48 4.17 27.09
N ALA A 35 7.18 5.29 27.33
CA ALA A 35 7.89 6.19 26.39
C ALA A 35 7.03 6.89 25.31
N PRO A 36 7.39 8.11 24.84
CA PRO A 36 6.48 8.92 24.03
C PRO A 36 6.15 8.21 22.72
N MET A 37 4.85 8.02 22.54
CA MET A 37 4.23 7.77 21.25
C MET A 37 4.76 8.87 20.32
N LYS A 38 5.45 8.55 19.22
CA LYS A 38 5.78 9.54 18.18
C LYS A 38 4.85 9.29 17.00
N VAL A 39 3.59 9.59 17.21
CA VAL A 39 2.54 9.41 16.20
C VAL A 39 2.26 10.73 15.50
N SER A 40 2.60 11.87 16.11
CA SER A 40 2.30 13.18 15.53
C SER A 40 3.03 13.38 14.20
N TRP A 41 2.28 13.25 13.11
CA TRP A 41 2.69 13.68 11.78
C TRP A 41 2.36 15.13 11.50
N ILE A 42 1.81 15.86 12.48
CA ILE A 42 1.42 17.26 12.36
C ILE A 42 2.27 18.13 13.31
N PRO A 43 2.62 19.39 12.95
CA PRO A 43 3.37 20.29 13.82
C PRO A 43 2.66 20.57 15.15
N ALA A 44 3.43 20.74 16.22
CA ALA A 44 2.92 20.84 17.60
C ALA A 44 2.02 22.06 17.84
N ASP A 45 2.23 23.13 17.08
CA ASP A 45 1.49 24.39 17.11
C ASP A 45 0.17 24.37 16.33
N VAL A 46 -0.07 23.35 15.50
CA VAL A 46 -1.30 23.21 14.72
C VAL A 46 -2.37 22.47 15.52
N PRO A 47 -3.63 22.95 15.60
CA PRO A 47 -4.72 22.24 16.28
C PRO A 47 -4.97 20.85 15.70
N VAL A 48 -5.20 19.85 16.55
CA VAL A 48 -5.42 18.45 16.15
C VAL A 48 -6.89 18.24 15.74
N THR A 49 -7.21 18.54 14.48
CA THR A 49 -8.55 18.32 13.90
C THR A 49 -8.45 17.41 12.68
N LYS A 50 -9.55 16.75 12.29
CA LYS A 50 -9.57 15.93 11.05
C LYS A 50 -9.10 16.73 9.83
N GLU A 51 -9.61 17.95 9.69
CA GLU A 51 -9.26 18.87 8.61
C GLU A 51 -7.76 19.18 8.59
N ASN A 52 -7.18 19.58 9.73
CA ASN A 52 -5.76 19.91 9.80
C ASN A 52 -4.86 18.69 9.58
N LEU A 53 -5.26 17.52 10.07
CA LEU A 53 -4.53 16.27 9.82
C LEU A 53 -4.52 15.94 8.33
N LEU A 54 -5.67 16.01 7.64
CA LEU A 54 -5.78 15.75 6.21
C LEU A 54 -5.00 16.79 5.38
N LYS A 55 -5.17 18.08 5.70
CA LYS A 55 -4.47 19.18 5.04
C LYS A 55 -2.96 19.06 5.15
N HIS A 56 -2.44 18.58 6.29
CA HIS A 56 -1.00 18.34 6.44
C HIS A 56 -0.48 17.18 5.57
N LEU A 57 -1.37 16.29 5.10
CA LEU A 57 -1.01 15.23 4.17
C LEU A 57 -1.09 15.69 2.70
N GLU A 58 -1.61 16.87 2.42
CA GLU A 58 -1.59 17.39 1.05
C GLU A 58 -0.15 17.61 0.59
N THR A 59 0.07 17.44 -0.71
CA THR A 59 1.37 17.62 -1.34
C THR A 59 1.19 18.36 -2.64
N THR A 60 2.14 19.21 -3.01
CA THR A 60 2.23 19.77 -4.37
C THR A 60 2.76 18.73 -5.34
N GLU A 61 2.68 19.02 -6.64
CA GLU A 61 3.26 18.15 -7.67
C GLU A 61 4.79 18.07 -7.54
N GLU A 62 5.44 19.19 -7.23
CA GLU A 62 6.87 19.28 -6.97
C GLU A 62 7.28 18.46 -5.75
N GLU A 63 6.51 18.54 -4.66
CA GLU A 63 6.75 17.73 -3.46
C GLU A 63 6.58 16.25 -3.75
N ARG A 64 5.52 15.83 -4.45
CA ARG A 64 5.34 14.42 -4.84
C ARG A 64 6.54 13.91 -5.64
N ARG A 65 6.99 14.66 -6.65
CA ARG A 65 8.17 14.32 -7.45
C ARG A 65 9.42 14.17 -6.60
N ARG A 66 9.62 15.04 -5.61
CA ARG A 66 10.74 14.93 -4.66
C ARG A 66 10.61 13.68 -3.79
N ILE A 67 9.42 13.37 -3.28
CA ILE A 67 9.20 12.19 -2.43
C ILE A 67 9.47 10.90 -3.22
N TRP A 68 9.19 10.87 -4.53
CA TRP A 68 9.49 9.72 -5.40
C TRP A 68 10.97 9.37 -5.47
N THR A 69 11.87 10.34 -5.28
CA THR A 69 13.32 10.11 -5.36
C THR A 69 13.96 9.79 -4.02
N ILE A 70 13.18 9.79 -2.93
CA ILE A 70 13.71 9.45 -1.61
C ILE A 70 13.76 7.93 -1.50
N ASP A 71 14.96 7.39 -1.31
CA ASP A 71 15.16 5.95 -1.17
C ASP A 71 14.26 5.37 -0.08
N GLN A 72 13.68 4.21 -0.37
CA GLN A 72 12.85 3.54 0.61
C GLN A 72 13.68 3.21 1.87
N ARG A 73 13.03 3.29 3.03
CA ARG A 73 13.62 3.07 4.37
C ARG A 73 14.44 4.25 4.90
N GLU A 74 14.69 5.29 4.10
CA GLU A 74 15.29 6.52 4.61
C GLU A 74 14.38 7.21 5.65
N PRO A 75 14.95 7.92 6.65
CA PRO A 75 14.15 8.61 7.67
C PRO A 75 13.16 9.62 7.08
N GLU A 76 13.50 10.24 5.95
CA GLU A 76 12.59 11.14 5.25
C GLU A 76 11.43 10.41 4.57
N TRP A 77 11.71 9.27 3.92
CA TRP A 77 10.68 8.40 3.37
C TRP A 77 9.72 7.92 4.47
N LEU A 78 10.24 7.53 5.63
CA LEU A 78 9.43 7.15 6.80
C LEU A 78 8.52 8.29 7.26
N ARG A 79 9.01 9.53 7.27
CA ARG A 79 8.23 10.72 7.66
C ARG A 79 7.04 10.95 6.72
N HIS A 80 7.25 10.85 5.41
CA HIS A 80 6.15 11.02 4.45
C HIS A 80 5.09 9.90 4.54
N ARG A 81 5.42 8.75 5.10
CA ARG A 81 4.46 7.66 5.36
C ARG A 81 3.63 7.84 6.61
N LEU A 82 4.02 8.73 7.53
CA LEU A 82 3.23 8.98 8.74
C LEU A 82 1.86 9.55 8.34
N GLY A 83 0.82 9.08 9.01
CA GLY A 83 -0.57 9.41 8.70
C GLY A 83 -1.12 8.80 7.40
N ARG A 84 -0.31 8.19 6.52
CA ARG A 84 -0.79 7.63 5.25
C ARG A 84 -1.07 6.14 5.30
N LEU A 85 -2.23 5.76 4.78
CA LEU A 85 -2.57 4.38 4.48
C LEU A 85 -1.68 3.88 3.35
N SER A 86 -1.05 2.73 3.57
CA SER A 86 -0.08 2.15 2.64
C SER A 86 -0.51 0.77 2.17
N GLY A 87 -0.03 0.32 1.01
CA GLY A 87 -0.41 -0.96 0.42
C GLY A 87 -0.34 -2.16 1.39
N SER A 88 0.70 -2.25 2.22
CA SER A 88 0.81 -3.34 3.21
C SER A 88 -0.24 -3.30 4.35
N LYS A 89 -1.01 -2.22 4.48
CA LYS A 89 -2.06 -2.05 5.49
C LYS A 89 -3.47 -2.26 4.94
N VAL A 90 -3.68 -2.16 3.62
CA VAL A 90 -5.04 -2.07 3.06
C VAL A 90 -5.87 -3.33 3.30
N GLY A 91 -5.27 -4.51 3.23
CA GLY A 91 -5.99 -5.75 3.54
C GLY A 91 -6.44 -5.84 5.00
N SER A 92 -5.67 -5.32 5.96
CA SER A 92 -6.13 -5.24 7.35
C SER A 92 -7.16 -4.13 7.53
N ALA A 93 -7.00 -2.99 6.87
CA ALA A 93 -7.94 -1.86 6.92
C ALA A 93 -9.34 -2.25 6.41
N ALA A 94 -9.40 -3.06 5.36
CA ALA A 94 -10.63 -3.62 4.80
C ALA A 94 -11.14 -4.89 5.52
N ASP A 95 -10.49 -5.33 6.60
CA ASP A 95 -10.80 -6.58 7.32
C ASP A 95 -10.71 -7.88 6.47
N HIS A 96 -9.97 -7.85 5.36
CA HIS A 96 -9.68 -9.02 4.52
C HIS A 96 -8.45 -9.81 4.97
N ASN A 97 -7.61 -9.21 5.83
CA ASN A 97 -6.42 -9.87 6.35
C ASN A 97 -6.80 -10.89 7.45
N LYS A 98 -6.57 -12.17 7.16
CA LYS A 98 -6.83 -13.30 8.07
C LYS A 98 -6.11 -13.20 9.43
N TYR A 99 -5.01 -12.45 9.51
CA TYR A 99 -4.15 -12.41 10.70
C TYR A 99 -4.30 -11.13 11.53
N GLU A 100 -4.91 -10.07 10.97
CA GLU A 100 -4.98 -8.77 11.62
C GLU A 100 -6.26 -8.04 11.20
N SER A 101 -7.13 -7.77 12.18
CA SER A 101 -8.29 -6.92 11.97
C SER A 101 -7.91 -5.45 11.85
N SER A 102 -8.79 -4.68 11.25
CA SER A 102 -8.72 -3.22 11.17
C SER A 102 -8.54 -2.55 12.53
N GLN A 103 -9.23 -3.04 13.58
CA GLN A 103 -9.08 -2.50 14.93
C GLN A 103 -7.67 -2.74 15.49
N ARG A 104 -7.12 -3.96 15.25
CA ARG A 104 -5.76 -4.29 15.66
C ARG A 104 -4.74 -3.47 14.87
N LEU A 105 -5.00 -3.20 13.59
CA LEU A 105 -4.19 -2.32 12.75
C LEU A 105 -4.14 -0.91 13.34
N ILE A 106 -5.29 -0.29 13.68
CA ILE A 106 -5.33 1.05 14.31
C ILE A 106 -4.47 1.05 15.57
N HIS A 107 -4.67 0.07 16.45
CA HIS A 107 -3.91 -0.03 17.68
C HIS A 107 -2.39 -0.13 17.41
N LYS A 108 -1.98 -1.02 16.51
CA LYS A 108 -0.58 -1.22 16.15
C LYS A 108 0.03 0.01 15.49
N TRP A 109 -0.74 0.72 14.67
CA TRP A 109 -0.27 1.88 13.94
C TRP A 109 -0.05 3.08 14.88
N LEU A 110 -0.98 3.32 15.81
CA LEU A 110 -0.93 4.50 16.67
C LEU A 110 -0.12 4.29 17.96
N TYR A 111 -0.12 3.08 18.53
CA TYR A 111 0.34 2.88 19.91
C TYR A 111 1.51 1.90 20.05
N VAL A 112 1.85 1.13 19.00
CA VAL A 112 2.88 0.10 19.09
C VAL A 112 4.13 0.51 18.32
N PRO A 113 5.30 0.61 18.97
CA PRO A 113 6.56 0.78 18.27
C PRO A 113 6.77 -0.36 17.26
N GLN A 114 6.98 -0.01 15.98
CA GLN A 114 7.27 -1.00 14.96
C GLN A 114 8.58 -1.71 15.30
N LYS A 115 8.55 -3.05 15.30
CA LYS A 115 9.72 -3.90 15.47
C LYS A 115 9.89 -4.75 14.24
N ASP A 116 11.09 -4.74 13.68
CA ASP A 116 11.45 -5.65 12.61
C ASP A 116 11.37 -7.10 13.13
N ASN A 117 10.73 -7.95 12.33
CA ASN A 117 10.74 -9.39 12.53
C ASN A 117 11.62 -10.06 11.46
N TYR A 118 11.89 -11.35 11.65
CA TYR A 118 12.74 -12.10 10.74
C TYR A 118 12.21 -12.07 9.30
N ALA A 119 10.90 -12.20 9.08
CA ALA A 119 10.31 -12.22 7.74
C ALA A 119 10.47 -10.86 7.03
N MET A 120 10.34 -9.74 7.75
CA MET A 120 10.60 -8.40 7.21
C MET A 120 12.07 -8.24 6.83
N LYS A 121 13.00 -8.68 7.69
CA LYS A 121 14.43 -8.65 7.37
C LYS A 121 14.72 -9.50 6.13
N TRP A 122 14.22 -10.73 6.11
CA TRP A 122 14.39 -11.67 5.00
C TRP A 122 13.90 -11.07 3.68
N GLY A 123 12.71 -10.49 3.66
CA GLY A 123 12.18 -9.80 2.48
C GLY A 123 13.12 -8.71 1.98
N ARG A 124 13.57 -7.83 2.87
CA ARG A 124 14.48 -6.73 2.52
C ARG A 124 15.82 -7.20 1.98
N ASP A 125 16.38 -8.27 2.56
CA ASP A 125 17.69 -8.78 2.17
C ASP A 125 17.67 -9.43 0.78
N HIS A 126 16.52 -9.94 0.32
CA HIS A 126 16.40 -10.70 -0.94
C HIS A 126 15.59 -9.99 -2.03
N GLU A 127 15.08 -8.79 -1.76
CA GLU A 127 14.25 -8.03 -2.70
C GLU A 127 14.97 -7.77 -4.03
N ASP A 128 16.26 -7.42 -3.97
CA ASP A 128 17.09 -7.15 -5.15
C ASP A 128 17.37 -8.43 -5.96
N GLU A 129 17.64 -9.55 -5.28
CA GLU A 129 17.82 -10.86 -5.91
C GLU A 129 16.54 -11.32 -6.61
N ALA A 130 15.39 -11.13 -5.94
CA ALA A 130 14.08 -11.43 -6.49
C ALA A 130 13.76 -10.55 -7.71
N ARG A 131 14.08 -9.26 -7.67
CA ARG A 131 13.87 -8.33 -8.78
C ARG A 131 14.68 -8.72 -10.02
N GLU A 132 15.95 -9.09 -9.83
CA GLU A 132 16.78 -9.55 -10.95
C GLU A 132 16.30 -10.93 -11.47
N SER A 133 15.87 -11.82 -10.57
CA SER A 133 15.26 -13.11 -10.96
C SER A 133 14.00 -12.91 -11.80
N TYR A 134 13.12 -11.98 -11.40
CA TYR A 134 11.95 -11.59 -12.19
C TYR A 134 12.39 -11.07 -13.56
N ARG A 135 13.33 -10.13 -13.62
CA ARG A 135 13.81 -9.54 -14.88
C ARG A 135 14.31 -10.60 -15.86
N MET A 136 15.17 -11.50 -15.39
CA MET A 136 15.73 -12.58 -16.21
C MET A 136 14.66 -13.58 -16.66
N MET A 137 13.72 -13.92 -15.80
CA MET A 137 12.61 -14.80 -16.13
C MET A 137 11.73 -14.21 -17.24
N ARG A 138 11.43 -12.91 -17.19
CA ARG A 138 10.66 -12.22 -18.23
C ARG A 138 11.38 -12.17 -19.58
N ILE A 139 12.67 -11.83 -19.59
CA ILE A 139 13.51 -11.87 -20.79
C ILE A 139 13.48 -13.27 -21.44
N ASN A 140 13.61 -14.31 -20.62
CA ASN A 140 13.56 -15.68 -21.12
C ASN A 140 12.16 -16.07 -21.64
N GLN A 141 11.08 -15.69 -20.95
CA GLN A 141 9.72 -15.94 -21.42
C GLN A 141 9.46 -15.30 -22.78
N PHE A 142 9.85 -14.03 -22.95
CA PHE A 142 9.73 -13.32 -24.22
C PHE A 142 10.53 -14.02 -25.34
N ALA A 143 11.80 -14.36 -25.09
CA ALA A 143 12.65 -15.04 -26.07
C ALA A 143 12.09 -16.42 -26.52
N ASN A 144 11.23 -17.03 -25.70
CA ASN A 144 10.55 -18.29 -25.99
C ASN A 144 9.10 -18.10 -26.46
N GLY A 145 8.70 -16.89 -26.87
CA GLY A 145 7.37 -16.60 -27.43
C GLY A 145 6.22 -16.61 -26.41
N LYS A 146 6.50 -16.48 -25.11
CA LYS A 146 5.48 -16.41 -24.05
C LYS A 146 5.13 -14.95 -23.70
N TYR A 147 4.64 -14.21 -24.70
CA TYR A 147 4.25 -12.81 -24.59
C TYR A 147 3.00 -12.51 -25.44
N PRO A 148 2.06 -11.65 -24.99
CA PRO A 148 1.97 -11.07 -23.64
C PRO A 148 1.71 -12.15 -22.58
N ILE A 149 1.94 -11.82 -21.30
CA ILE A 149 1.47 -12.69 -20.21
C ILE A 149 -0.05 -12.58 -20.13
N GLU A 150 -0.72 -13.72 -20.11
CA GLU A 150 -2.15 -13.79 -19.87
C GLU A 150 -2.49 -13.30 -18.46
N PHE A 151 -3.58 -12.53 -18.38
CA PHE A 151 -4.11 -12.10 -17.09
C PHE A 151 -4.70 -13.28 -16.35
N GLU A 152 -4.28 -13.45 -15.10
CA GLU A 152 -4.91 -14.35 -14.17
C GLU A 152 -6.31 -13.81 -13.82
N PRO A 153 -7.31 -14.69 -13.69
CA PRO A 153 -8.64 -14.26 -13.28
C PRO A 153 -8.61 -13.67 -11.86
N PRO A 154 -9.62 -12.86 -11.50
CA PRO A 154 -9.80 -12.42 -10.13
C PRO A 154 -9.81 -13.63 -9.18
N PRO A 155 -9.23 -13.49 -7.97
CA PRO A 155 -9.23 -14.57 -7.00
C PRO A 155 -10.64 -15.08 -6.67
N LYS A 156 -10.77 -16.40 -6.48
CA LYS A 156 -12.07 -17.09 -6.33
C LYS A 156 -12.93 -16.65 -5.14
N TYR A 157 -12.33 -15.95 -4.17
CA TYR A 157 -13.06 -15.41 -3.01
C TYR A 157 -13.77 -14.10 -3.31
N LEU A 158 -13.51 -13.47 -4.45
CA LEU A 158 -14.23 -12.28 -4.90
C LEU A 158 -15.62 -12.66 -5.39
N ASP A 159 -16.52 -11.67 -5.34
CA ASP A 159 -17.83 -11.80 -5.95
C ASP A 159 -17.66 -12.12 -7.44
N PRO A 160 -18.25 -13.22 -7.96
CA PRO A 160 -18.16 -13.58 -9.37
C PRO A 160 -18.75 -12.51 -10.30
N ASP A 161 -19.58 -11.60 -9.78
CA ASP A 161 -20.17 -10.51 -10.56
C ASP A 161 -19.19 -9.35 -10.78
N TYR A 162 -18.07 -9.27 -10.04
CA TYR A 162 -17.04 -8.25 -10.27
C TYR A 162 -16.32 -8.50 -11.59
N GLN A 163 -16.54 -7.61 -12.56
CA GLN A 163 -15.91 -7.70 -13.87
C GLN A 163 -14.57 -6.99 -13.87
N THR A 164 -13.55 -7.68 -14.38
CA THR A 164 -12.32 -7.01 -14.79
C THR A 164 -12.56 -6.37 -16.14
N ILE A 165 -12.46 -5.04 -16.22
CA ILE A 165 -12.35 -4.35 -17.50
C ILE A 165 -10.94 -4.64 -18.05
N THR A 166 -10.80 -5.75 -18.75
CA THR A 166 -9.65 -6.02 -19.59
C THR A 166 -9.89 -5.31 -20.92
N ASP A 167 -9.77 -3.98 -20.96
CA ASP A 167 -9.60 -3.23 -22.23
C ASP A 167 -8.21 -3.53 -22.84
N VAL A 168 -7.79 -4.79 -22.75
CA VAL A 168 -6.66 -5.35 -23.45
C VAL A 168 -7.20 -5.63 -24.84
N VAL A 169 -7.15 -4.62 -25.70
CA VAL A 169 -7.14 -4.88 -27.14
C VAL A 169 -5.98 -5.87 -27.35
N PRO A 170 -6.22 -7.09 -27.86
CA PRO A 170 -5.13 -8.00 -28.17
C PRO A 170 -4.20 -7.26 -29.11
N VAL A 171 -3.01 -6.91 -28.63
CA VAL A 171 -2.00 -6.30 -29.49
C VAL A 171 -1.63 -7.37 -30.51
N ASP A 172 -1.72 -7.05 -31.80
CA ASP A 172 -1.34 -7.99 -32.85
C ASP A 172 0.11 -8.42 -32.60
N PRO A 173 0.40 -9.73 -32.45
CA PRO A 173 1.76 -10.22 -32.28
C PRO A 173 2.72 -9.73 -33.38
N ASN A 174 2.22 -9.40 -34.57
CA ASN A 174 2.98 -8.83 -35.67
C ASN A 174 3.28 -7.32 -35.48
N GLU A 175 2.49 -6.57 -34.71
CA GLU A 175 2.83 -5.19 -34.33
C GLU A 175 3.93 -5.13 -33.26
N ILE A 176 4.06 -6.20 -32.45
CA ILE A 176 5.11 -6.35 -31.43
C ILE A 176 6.45 -6.76 -32.08
N SER A 177 6.42 -7.50 -33.20
CA SER A 177 7.64 -8.09 -33.78
C SER A 177 8.68 -7.07 -34.25
N ASP A 178 8.25 -5.84 -34.54
CA ASP A 178 9.12 -4.78 -35.06
C ASP A 178 9.76 -3.91 -33.95
N LYS A 179 9.39 -4.09 -32.68
CA LYS A 179 9.92 -3.32 -31.54
C LYS A 179 10.89 -4.16 -30.70
N PRO A 180 12.02 -3.59 -30.25
CA PRO A 180 12.92 -4.29 -29.34
C PRO A 180 12.21 -4.54 -28.01
N TYR A 181 12.27 -5.78 -27.52
CA TYR A 181 11.76 -6.10 -26.18
C TYR A 181 12.52 -5.31 -25.11
N THR A 182 11.77 -4.55 -24.33
CA THR A 182 12.25 -3.86 -23.14
C THR A 182 11.59 -4.48 -21.92
N ASN A 183 12.36 -4.66 -20.86
CA ASN A 183 11.85 -4.98 -19.52
C ASN A 183 12.70 -4.19 -18.52
N THR A 184 12.36 -2.91 -18.38
CA THR A 184 13.03 -2.02 -17.43
C THR A 184 12.20 -1.93 -16.17
N ILE A 185 12.89 -1.95 -15.02
CA ILE A 185 12.27 -1.85 -13.71
C ILE A 185 12.81 -0.60 -13.05
N GLU A 186 11.93 0.35 -12.76
CA GLU A 186 12.27 1.54 -11.99
C GLU A 186 11.80 1.38 -10.55
N VAL A 187 12.69 1.63 -9.60
CA VAL A 187 12.35 1.64 -8.17
C VAL A 187 12.25 3.09 -7.72
N ARG A 188 11.14 3.44 -7.08
CA ARG A 188 10.90 4.77 -6.53
C ARG A 188 10.60 4.69 -5.03
N GLY A 189 10.66 5.83 -4.37
CA GLY A 189 10.35 6.02 -2.95
C GLY A 189 8.88 5.83 -2.61
N LEU A 190 8.23 6.88 -2.11
CA LEU A 190 6.79 6.87 -1.80
C LEU A 190 6.03 7.66 -2.86
N VAL A 191 5.10 7.01 -3.55
CA VAL A 191 4.13 7.68 -4.44
C VAL A 191 2.90 8.04 -3.63
N VAL A 192 2.76 9.33 -3.32
CA VAL A 192 1.57 9.90 -2.68
C VAL A 192 0.51 10.20 -3.74
N HIS A 193 -0.74 9.79 -3.50
CA HIS A 193 -1.83 10.02 -4.45
C HIS A 193 -2.12 11.53 -4.58
N PRO A 194 -2.34 12.06 -5.79
CA PRO A 194 -2.49 13.50 -6.02
C PRO A 194 -3.75 14.11 -5.38
N THR A 195 -4.84 13.35 -5.27
CA THR A 195 -6.14 13.85 -4.77
C THR A 195 -6.62 13.19 -3.48
N ILE A 196 -5.96 12.11 -3.05
CA ILE A 196 -6.30 11.35 -1.85
C ILE A 196 -5.06 11.39 -0.95
N PRO A 197 -4.81 12.50 -0.25
CA PRO A 197 -3.51 12.79 0.36
C PRO A 197 -3.09 11.77 1.42
N TRP A 198 -4.06 11.04 1.98
CA TRP A 198 -3.85 9.97 2.94
C TRP A 198 -3.48 8.62 2.31
N PHE A 199 -3.40 8.51 0.98
CA PHE A 199 -2.84 7.35 0.29
C PHE A 199 -1.34 7.53 0.00
N GLY A 200 -0.57 6.47 0.20
CA GLY A 200 0.81 6.41 -0.25
C GLY A 200 1.29 4.98 -0.49
N TYR A 201 1.90 4.73 -1.64
CA TYR A 201 2.41 3.42 -2.04
C TYR A 201 3.91 3.45 -2.32
N SER A 202 4.61 2.38 -1.94
CA SER A 202 6.02 2.18 -2.31
C SER A 202 6.08 0.84 -3.01
N SER A 203 6.36 0.87 -4.31
CA SER A 203 6.40 -0.31 -5.16
C SER A 203 7.75 -1.00 -5.08
N ASP A 204 7.76 -2.31 -5.32
CA ASP A 204 9.02 -3.05 -5.49
C ASP A 204 9.62 -2.81 -6.88
N GLY A 205 8.79 -2.33 -7.82
CA GLY A 205 9.20 -1.73 -9.08
C GLY A 205 8.02 -1.24 -9.92
N GLU A 206 8.32 -0.39 -10.88
CA GLU A 206 7.45 -0.05 -12.00
C GLU A 206 8.07 -0.64 -13.26
N VAL A 207 7.34 -1.53 -13.90
CA VAL A 207 7.79 -2.27 -15.07
C VAL A 207 7.37 -1.48 -16.31
N THR A 208 8.33 -1.24 -17.19
CA THR A 208 8.03 -0.91 -18.58
C THR A 208 8.39 -2.12 -19.42
N GLU A 209 7.36 -2.76 -19.95
CA GLU A 209 7.48 -3.92 -20.81
C GLU A 209 7.01 -3.56 -22.22
N THR A 210 7.95 -3.51 -23.16
CA THR A 210 7.73 -2.89 -24.49
C THR A 210 7.28 -1.42 -24.33
N ASP A 211 6.01 -1.13 -24.58
CA ASP A 211 5.40 0.19 -24.39
C ASP A 211 4.33 0.20 -23.27
N ASP A 212 4.10 -0.94 -22.61
CA ASP A 212 3.11 -1.08 -21.56
C ASP A 212 3.74 -0.93 -20.17
N HIS A 213 3.00 -0.31 -19.26
CA HIS A 213 3.48 0.06 -17.94
C HIS A 213 2.65 -0.61 -16.85
N GLY A 214 3.32 -1.27 -15.91
CA GLY A 214 2.67 -1.98 -14.83
C GLY A 214 3.43 -1.92 -13.52
N LEU A 215 2.73 -2.34 -12.47
CA LEU A 215 3.28 -2.43 -11.13
C LEU A 215 4.01 -3.77 -10.95
N LEU A 216 5.10 -3.78 -10.21
CA LEU A 216 5.73 -4.99 -9.70
C LEU A 216 5.63 -5.01 -8.17
N GLU A 217 5.04 -6.09 -7.67
CA GLU A 217 4.97 -6.40 -6.24
C GLU A 217 5.67 -7.73 -6.00
N ILE A 218 6.74 -7.70 -5.21
CA ILE A 218 7.60 -8.83 -4.89
C ILE A 218 7.32 -9.30 -3.46
N LYS A 219 7.13 -10.60 -3.29
CA LYS A 219 7.13 -11.24 -1.97
C LYS A 219 8.21 -12.30 -1.92
N CYS A 220 8.99 -12.30 -0.84
CA CYS A 220 10.01 -13.32 -0.60
C CYS A 220 9.58 -14.27 0.54
N PRO A 221 8.64 -15.21 0.33
CA PRO A 221 8.26 -16.16 1.38
C PRO A 221 9.44 -17.09 1.73
N GLN A 222 9.55 -17.46 3.01
CA GLN A 222 10.68 -18.28 3.49
C GLN A 222 10.63 -19.76 3.05
N LYS A 223 9.46 -20.26 2.66
CA LYS A 223 9.26 -21.70 2.39
C LYS A 223 9.06 -21.99 0.91
N LYS A 224 7.95 -21.50 0.36
CA LYS A 224 7.57 -21.70 -1.04
C LYS A 224 6.68 -20.54 -1.51
N PRO A 225 6.60 -20.28 -2.82
CA PRO A 225 5.63 -19.37 -3.40
C PRO A 225 4.19 -19.74 -3.04
N TYR A 226 3.29 -18.78 -3.19
CA TYR A 226 1.87 -18.97 -2.88
C TYR A 226 1.19 -19.72 -4.03
N PRO A 227 0.38 -20.76 -3.74
CA PRO A 227 -0.35 -21.48 -4.80
C PRO A 227 -1.44 -20.61 -5.44
N GLU A 228 -2.02 -19.69 -4.66
CA GLU A 228 -2.96 -18.65 -5.09
C GLU A 228 -2.60 -17.38 -4.31
N ILE A 229 -2.86 -16.19 -4.87
CA ILE A 229 -2.58 -14.93 -4.19
C ILE A 229 -3.46 -14.77 -2.93
N PRO A 230 -2.87 -14.51 -1.75
CA PRO A 230 -3.62 -14.15 -0.56
C PRO A 230 -4.48 -12.90 -0.76
N TRP A 231 -5.68 -12.85 -0.16
CA TRP A 231 -6.61 -11.72 -0.26
C TRP A 231 -5.97 -10.38 0.04
N SER A 232 -5.29 -10.26 1.16
CA SER A 232 -4.62 -9.01 1.54
C SER A 232 -3.54 -8.55 0.56
N TYR A 233 -2.95 -9.47 -0.23
CA TYR A 233 -1.99 -9.10 -1.28
C TYR A 233 -2.69 -8.72 -2.58
N TYR A 234 -3.85 -9.31 -2.89
CA TYR A 234 -4.67 -8.83 -3.99
C TYR A 234 -5.16 -7.39 -3.72
N ASP A 235 -5.62 -7.11 -2.50
CA ASP A 235 -5.97 -5.75 -2.07
C ASP A 235 -4.80 -4.79 -2.22
N GLN A 236 -3.61 -5.24 -1.82
CA GLN A 236 -2.39 -4.45 -1.91
C GLN A 236 -2.08 -4.07 -3.37
N ILE A 237 -2.13 -5.01 -4.31
CA ILE A 237 -1.81 -4.70 -5.72
C ILE A 237 -2.91 -3.87 -6.39
N GLN A 238 -4.20 -4.09 -6.06
CA GLN A 238 -5.30 -3.26 -6.57
C GLN A 238 -5.17 -1.81 -6.08
N PHE A 239 -4.85 -1.64 -4.80
CA PHE A 239 -4.53 -0.33 -4.22
C PHE A 239 -3.30 0.32 -4.86
N GLY A 240 -2.24 -0.46 -5.12
CA GLY A 240 -1.06 0.03 -5.83
C GLY A 240 -1.40 0.51 -7.24
N MET A 241 -2.11 -0.31 -8.02
CA MET A 241 -2.54 0.05 -9.38
C MET A 241 -3.38 1.33 -9.40
N PHE A 242 -4.35 1.45 -8.50
CA PHE A 242 -5.12 2.70 -8.35
C PHE A 242 -4.23 3.88 -8.00
N ASN A 243 -3.34 3.73 -7.01
CA ASN A 243 -2.49 4.82 -6.54
C ASN A 243 -1.54 5.37 -7.62
N PHE A 244 -1.12 4.53 -8.57
CA PHE A 244 -0.25 4.91 -9.69
C PHE A 244 -1.02 5.21 -10.99
N GLY A 245 -2.30 4.86 -11.09
CA GLY A 245 -3.05 4.88 -12.35
C GLY A 245 -2.54 3.84 -13.36
N LEU A 246 -2.17 2.65 -12.89
CA LEU A 246 -1.67 1.54 -13.72
C LEU A 246 -2.75 0.49 -13.96
N LYS A 247 -2.69 -0.19 -15.11
CA LYS A 247 -3.72 -1.15 -15.53
C LYS A 247 -3.45 -2.58 -15.09
N TRP A 248 -2.22 -2.89 -14.72
CA TRP A 248 -1.84 -4.24 -14.32
C TRP A 248 -0.71 -4.25 -13.31
N CYS A 249 -0.62 -5.37 -12.60
CA CYS A 249 0.44 -5.68 -11.66
C CYS A 249 0.95 -7.09 -11.90
N ASP A 250 2.27 -7.22 -11.98
CA ASP A 250 2.95 -8.50 -11.80
C ASP A 250 3.18 -8.74 -10.32
N PHE A 251 2.51 -9.76 -9.78
CA PHE A 251 2.76 -10.28 -8.45
C PHE A 251 3.78 -11.42 -8.53
N PHE A 252 4.98 -11.17 -8.02
CA PHE A 252 6.09 -12.10 -8.09
C PHE A 252 6.45 -12.64 -6.70
N ALA A 253 6.24 -13.94 -6.50
CA ALA A 253 6.65 -14.61 -5.27
C ALA A 253 7.95 -15.39 -5.51
N TRP A 254 8.98 -15.06 -4.74
CA TRP A 254 10.33 -15.58 -4.94
C TRP A 254 10.87 -16.29 -3.71
N THR A 255 11.51 -17.44 -3.94
CA THR A 255 12.43 -18.08 -3.00
C THR A 255 13.71 -18.43 -3.75
N PRO A 256 14.81 -18.74 -3.04
CA PRO A 256 16.06 -19.14 -3.69
C PRO A 256 15.95 -20.36 -4.61
N THR A 257 14.88 -21.16 -4.49
CA THR A 257 14.71 -22.42 -5.24
C THR A 257 13.47 -22.45 -6.12
N GLN A 258 12.51 -21.55 -5.92
CA GLN A 258 11.21 -21.55 -6.60
C GLN A 258 10.69 -20.15 -6.79
N THR A 259 9.99 -19.92 -7.90
CA THR A 259 9.32 -18.65 -8.19
C THR A 259 7.90 -18.90 -8.67
N SER A 260 7.02 -17.92 -8.49
CA SER A 260 5.74 -17.83 -9.19
C SER A 260 5.50 -16.39 -9.64
N LEU A 261 4.90 -16.25 -10.83
CA LEU A 261 4.52 -14.97 -11.41
C LEU A 261 3.06 -15.04 -11.80
N HIS A 262 2.30 -14.05 -11.37
CA HIS A 262 0.90 -13.88 -11.70
C HIS A 262 0.69 -12.43 -12.15
N ARG A 263 0.08 -12.23 -13.32
CA ARG A 263 -0.30 -10.90 -13.81
C ARG A 263 -1.77 -10.68 -13.54
N PHE A 264 -2.10 -9.62 -12.80
CA PHE A 264 -3.48 -9.24 -12.51
C PHE A 264 -3.80 -7.89 -13.14
N ALA A 265 -5.00 -7.77 -13.71
CA ALA A 265 -5.54 -6.50 -14.16
C ALA A 265 -6.09 -5.71 -12.96
N PHE A 266 -6.13 -4.39 -13.11
CA PHE A 266 -6.94 -3.55 -12.22
C PHE A 266 -8.41 -3.93 -12.36
N ASN A 267 -9.07 -4.17 -11.23
CA ASN A 267 -10.47 -4.54 -11.16
C ASN A 267 -11.26 -3.35 -10.61
N GLU A 268 -11.82 -2.56 -11.53
CA GLU A 268 -12.55 -1.34 -11.20
C GLU A 268 -13.82 -1.61 -10.39
N ASP A 269 -14.55 -2.68 -10.71
CA ASP A 269 -15.74 -3.07 -9.95
C ASP A 269 -15.39 -3.42 -8.50
N TYR A 270 -14.37 -4.26 -8.30
CA TYR A 270 -13.90 -4.62 -6.97
C TYR A 270 -13.41 -3.37 -6.20
N TRP A 271 -12.69 -2.48 -6.87
CA TRP A 271 -12.21 -1.25 -6.28
C TRP A 271 -13.36 -0.36 -5.81
N ASN A 272 -14.32 -0.08 -6.70
CA ASN A 272 -15.40 0.88 -6.46
C ASN A 272 -16.47 0.33 -5.50
N HIS A 273 -16.77 -0.97 -5.57
CA HIS A 273 -17.89 -1.56 -4.84
C HIS A 273 -17.50 -2.25 -3.54
N ASP A 274 -16.22 -2.57 -3.36
CA ASP A 274 -15.75 -3.28 -2.16
C ASP A 274 -14.57 -2.57 -1.47
N LEU A 275 -13.42 -2.49 -2.15
CA LEU A 275 -12.17 -2.11 -1.48
C LEU A 275 -12.18 -0.64 -1.06
N PHE A 276 -12.37 0.31 -1.99
CA PHE A 276 -12.30 1.74 -1.69
C PHE A 276 -13.30 2.19 -0.61
N PRO A 277 -14.60 1.82 -0.66
CA PRO A 277 -15.56 2.19 0.39
C PRO A 277 -15.14 1.73 1.80
N LYS A 278 -14.57 0.52 1.91
CA LYS A 278 -14.05 0.01 3.19
C LYS A 278 -12.83 0.78 3.66
N LEU A 279 -11.91 1.14 2.76
CA LEU A 279 -10.72 1.92 3.09
C LEU A 279 -11.09 3.35 3.52
N GLU A 280 -12.06 3.96 2.86
CA GLU A 280 -12.56 5.30 3.19
C GLU A 280 -13.23 5.31 4.56
N ASP A 281 -14.16 4.39 4.84
CA ASP A 281 -14.79 4.28 6.16
C ASP A 281 -13.74 4.02 7.25
N PHE A 282 -12.83 3.07 7.01
CA PHE A 282 -11.72 2.79 7.91
C PHE A 282 -10.93 4.06 8.24
N TYR A 283 -10.53 4.83 7.24
CA TYR A 283 -9.67 5.97 7.45
C TYR A 283 -10.41 7.14 8.12
N MET A 284 -11.57 7.51 7.58
CA MET A 284 -12.30 8.71 7.99
C MET A 284 -13.07 8.56 9.30
N ASN A 285 -13.66 7.38 9.52
CA ASN A 285 -14.59 7.16 10.63
C ASN A 285 -13.98 6.38 11.78
N ARG A 286 -12.86 5.67 11.56
CA ARG A 286 -12.26 4.81 12.58
C ARG A 286 -10.83 5.22 12.93
N PHE A 287 -9.96 5.37 11.93
CA PHE A 287 -8.56 5.73 12.16
C PHE A 287 -8.37 7.19 12.58
N LEU A 288 -8.90 8.17 11.81
CA LEU A 288 -8.69 9.59 12.12
C LEU A 288 -9.19 10.00 13.51
N PRO A 289 -10.38 9.58 13.98
CA PRO A 289 -10.82 9.88 15.36
C PRO A 289 -9.84 9.35 16.41
N GLU A 290 -9.36 8.12 16.26
CA GLU A 290 -8.40 7.51 17.20
C GLU A 290 -7.02 8.17 17.12
N ALA A 291 -6.62 8.60 15.92
CA ALA A 291 -5.37 9.34 15.73
C ALA A 291 -5.39 10.70 16.43
N ILE A 292 -6.52 11.41 16.40
CA ILE A 292 -6.69 12.68 17.13
C ILE A 292 -6.44 12.44 18.62
N VAL A 293 -7.14 11.45 19.21
CA VAL A 293 -6.99 11.09 20.62
C VAL A 293 -5.54 10.69 20.94
N ALA A 294 -4.89 9.91 20.07
CA ALA A 294 -3.50 9.49 20.25
C ALA A 294 -2.53 10.69 20.26
N ILE A 295 -2.69 11.62 19.32
CA ILE A 295 -1.83 12.80 19.19
C ILE A 295 -2.06 13.79 20.34
N GLU A 296 -3.31 13.98 20.79
CA GLU A 296 -3.61 14.82 21.95
C GLU A 296 -3.00 14.25 23.23
N LYS A 297 -3.07 12.93 23.43
CA LYS A 297 -2.40 12.25 24.54
C LYS A 297 -0.88 12.38 24.46
N GLU A 298 -0.30 12.26 23.26
CA GLU A 298 1.13 12.51 23.04
C GLU A 298 1.53 13.94 23.43
N ARG A 299 0.75 14.95 23.03
CA ARG A 299 1.02 16.36 23.35
C ARG A 299 0.84 16.70 24.82
N ALA A 300 -0.10 16.06 25.49
CA ALA A 300 -0.34 16.23 26.93
C ALA A 300 0.63 15.41 27.79
N TRP A 301 1.44 14.53 27.18
CA TRP A 301 2.33 13.64 27.92
C TRP A 301 3.46 14.42 28.59
N ASP A 302 3.50 14.36 29.92
CA ASP A 302 4.59 14.90 30.73
C ASP A 302 5.55 13.77 31.15
N PRO A 303 6.82 13.77 30.65
CA PRO A 303 7.82 12.78 31.04
C PRO A 303 8.04 12.67 32.56
N SER A 304 7.81 13.76 33.30
CA SER A 304 8.01 13.82 34.75
C SER A 304 6.94 13.07 35.54
N THR A 305 5.77 12.83 34.93
CA THR A 305 4.66 12.08 35.53
C THR A 305 4.72 10.57 35.25
N ALA A 306 5.65 10.12 34.41
CA ALA A 306 5.76 8.71 34.02
C ALA A 306 6.21 7.84 35.20
N LYS A 307 5.34 6.91 35.65
CA LYS A 307 5.71 5.93 36.67
C LYS A 307 6.51 4.79 36.03
N PHE A 308 7.81 4.73 36.32
CA PHE A 308 8.63 3.60 35.91
C PHE A 308 8.30 2.36 36.76
N THR A 309 7.40 1.50 36.28
CA THR A 309 7.28 0.14 36.80
C THR A 309 8.45 -0.71 36.29
N LYS A 310 9.48 -0.80 37.12
CA LYS A 310 10.61 -1.72 36.93
C LYS A 310 10.05 -3.15 37.10
N LYS A 311 9.74 -3.85 35.99
CA LYS A 311 9.54 -5.31 36.05
C LYS A 311 10.89 -5.94 36.39
N LEU A 312 11.14 -6.21 37.68
CA LEU A 312 12.14 -7.18 38.08
C LEU A 312 11.79 -8.51 37.41
N HIS A 313 12.63 -8.96 36.49
CA HIS A 313 12.69 -10.37 36.16
C HIS A 313 13.68 -10.96 37.17
N ILE A 314 13.16 -11.69 38.16
CA ILE A 314 13.93 -12.60 39.01
C ILE A 314 13.98 -13.93 38.28
#